data_AF-A0A956K5J9-F1
#
_entry.id   AF-A0A956K5J9-F1
#
_cell.length_a   1.000
_cell.length_b   1.000
_cell.length_c   1.000
_cell.angle_alpha   90.00
_cell.angle_beta   90.00
_cell.angle_gamma   90.00
#
_symmetry.space_group_name_H-M   'P 1'
#
loop_
_entity.id
_entity.type
_entity.pdbx_description
1 polymer ?
#
loop_
_entity_poly.entity_id
_entity_poly.type
_entity_poly.pdbx_seq_one_letter_code
_entity_poly.pdbx_strand_id
1 'polypeptide(L)'
;MSLDEILAFNQAQGDPIEGFIELDEALVGLPKEGELWAEIVTPRGVIDCKLFEGLTPLTVANFVALARGLQPWYDRDLDQWVEGEPYYDGTTFHRVIPGFMIQGGDPTAT
;
A
#
# COMPACT_ATOMS: atom_id res chain seq x y z
N MET A 1 -19.52 -6.37 0.96
CA MET A 1 -18.90 -7.65 1.29
C MET A 1 -18.57 -7.64 2.77
N SER A 2 -18.80 -8.73 3.50
CA SER A 2 -18.37 -8.89 4.88
C SER A 2 -16.85 -9.13 4.95
N LEU A 3 -16.28 -9.04 6.16
CA LEU A 3 -14.88 -9.37 6.40
C LEU A 3 -14.57 -10.81 5.97
N ASP A 4 -15.43 -11.75 6.33
CA ASP A 4 -15.28 -13.17 5.99
C ASP A 4 -15.33 -13.40 4.47
N GLU A 5 -16.17 -12.65 3.74
CA GLU A 5 -16.24 -12.72 2.28
C GLU A 5 -14.95 -12.21 1.62
N ILE A 6 -14.32 -11.16 2.18
CA ILE A 6 -13.04 -10.64 1.67
C ILE A 6 -11.93 -11.66 1.91
N LEU A 7 -11.83 -12.20 3.13
CA LEU A 7 -10.80 -13.17 3.48
C LEU A 7 -10.92 -14.46 2.64
N ALA A 8 -12.14 -14.96 2.47
CA ALA A 8 -12.39 -16.12 1.62
C ALA A 8 -12.04 -15.86 0.15
N PHE A 9 -12.32 -14.64 -0.34
CA PHE A 9 -11.95 -14.24 -1.69
C PHE A 9 -10.43 -14.20 -1.87
N ASN A 10 -9.69 -13.53 -0.97
CA ASN A 10 -8.23 -13.43 -1.04
C ASN A 10 -7.57 -14.81 -1.01
N GLN A 11 -8.00 -15.67 -0.09
CA GLN A 11 -7.50 -17.04 0.01
C GLN A 11 -7.75 -17.83 -1.29
N ALA A 12 -8.91 -17.65 -1.93
CA ALA A 12 -9.22 -18.27 -3.22
C ALA A 12 -8.38 -17.74 -4.38
N GLN A 13 -7.82 -16.52 -4.28
CA GLN A 13 -6.85 -15.97 -5.22
C GLN A 13 -5.40 -16.41 -4.93
N GLY A 14 -5.19 -17.24 -3.91
CA GLY A 14 -3.86 -17.70 -3.50
C GLY A 14 -3.04 -16.61 -2.82
N ASP A 15 -3.69 -15.63 -2.17
CA ASP A 15 -3.03 -14.65 -1.32
C ASP A 15 -2.21 -15.35 -0.23
N PRO A 16 -0.89 -15.13 -0.15
CA PRO A 16 -0.04 -15.74 0.86
C PRO A 16 -0.31 -15.19 2.27
N ILE A 17 -1.04 -14.07 2.38
CA ILE A 17 -1.41 -13.49 3.68
C ILE A 17 -2.74 -14.07 4.14
N GLU A 18 -2.72 -14.72 5.30
CA GLU A 18 -3.92 -15.05 6.05
C GLU A 18 -4.37 -13.82 6.86
N GLY A 19 -5.26 -13.00 6.29
CA GLY A 19 -5.81 -11.84 6.99
C GLY A 19 -5.35 -10.50 6.43
N PHE A 20 -4.99 -9.61 7.34
CA PHE A 20 -4.45 -8.28 7.05
C PHE A 20 -3.17 -8.09 7.85
N ILE A 21 -2.25 -7.28 7.33
CA ILE A 21 -1.12 -6.84 8.12
C ILE A 21 -1.58 -5.90 9.24
N GLU A 22 -1.14 -6.16 10.46
CA GLU A 22 -1.45 -5.30 11.59
C GLU A 22 -0.58 -4.04 11.57
N LEU A 23 -1.08 -2.96 12.18
CA LEU A 23 -0.37 -1.67 12.18
C LEU A 23 1.04 -1.80 12.81
N ASP A 24 1.17 -2.51 13.92
CA ASP A 24 2.46 -2.69 14.59
C ASP A 24 3.48 -3.43 13.71
N GLU A 25 3.01 -4.36 12.87
CA GLU A 25 3.85 -5.09 11.91
C GLU A 25 4.29 -4.18 10.77
N ALA A 26 3.36 -3.39 10.21
CA ALA A 26 3.66 -2.42 9.16
C ALA A 26 4.63 -1.32 9.63
N LEU A 27 4.60 -0.96 10.92
CA LEU A 27 5.46 0.07 11.53
C LEU A 27 6.75 -0.49 12.13
N VAL A 28 7.07 -1.78 11.94
CA VAL A 28 8.29 -2.39 12.49
C VAL A 28 9.54 -1.58 12.11
N GLY A 29 10.39 -1.30 13.11
CA GLY A 29 11.63 -0.52 12.93
C GLY A 29 11.46 0.99 12.81
N LEU A 30 10.23 1.52 12.81
CA LEU A 30 9.98 2.96 12.88
C LEU A 30 9.90 3.44 14.34
N PRO A 31 10.15 4.73 14.61
CA PRO A 31 9.91 5.32 15.92
C PRO A 31 8.46 5.12 16.36
N LYS A 32 8.26 4.73 17.63
CA LYS A 32 6.92 4.52 18.21
C LYS A 32 6.23 5.83 18.64
N GLU A 33 6.98 6.91 18.69
CA GLU A 33 6.51 8.22 19.13
C GLU A 33 6.74 9.24 18.01
N GLY A 34 5.80 10.16 17.84
CA GLY A 34 5.84 11.18 16.80
C GLY A 34 4.72 11.03 15.78
N GLU A 35 4.69 11.93 14.81
CA GLU A 35 3.75 11.84 13.69
C GLU A 35 4.33 10.93 12.61
N LEU A 36 3.47 10.11 12.02
CA LEU A 36 3.86 9.27 10.89
C LEU A 36 3.71 10.05 9.58
N TRP A 37 4.81 10.11 8.81
CA TRP A 37 4.86 10.78 7.52
C TRP A 37 5.37 9.82 6.44
N ALA A 38 4.85 9.97 5.23
CA ALA A 38 5.34 9.32 4.02
C ALA A 38 5.84 10.37 3.03
N GLU A 39 7.04 10.17 2.51
CA GLU A 39 7.58 10.96 1.41
C GLU A 39 7.35 10.21 0.10
N ILE A 40 6.52 10.78 -0.78
CA ILE A 40 6.32 10.23 -2.13
C ILE A 40 7.27 10.97 -3.07
N VAL A 41 8.39 10.32 -3.39
CA VAL A 41 9.42 10.89 -4.26
C VAL A 41 9.03 10.66 -5.72
N THR A 42 8.91 11.74 -6.50
CA THR A 42 8.55 11.67 -7.91
C THR A 42 9.56 12.43 -8.77
N PRO A 43 9.62 12.19 -10.09
CA PRO A 43 10.42 13.01 -11.00
C PRO A 43 10.04 14.51 -11.02
N ARG A 44 8.87 14.88 -10.48
CA ARG A 44 8.38 16.26 -10.43
C ARG A 44 8.53 16.91 -9.05
N GLY A 45 9.16 16.22 -8.10
CA GLY A 45 9.35 16.68 -6.73
C GLY A 45 8.82 15.69 -5.69
N VAL A 46 8.98 16.06 -4.43
CA VAL A 46 8.56 15.28 -3.27
C VAL A 46 7.18 15.75 -2.82
N ILE A 47 6.32 14.81 -2.43
CA ILE A 47 5.04 15.07 -1.79
C ILE A 47 5.09 14.49 -0.39
N ASP A 48 4.99 15.35 0.63
CA ASP A 48 4.98 14.95 2.03
C ASP A 48 3.55 14.69 2.50
N CYS A 49 3.28 13.48 2.96
CA CYS A 49 1.96 13.03 3.37
C CYS A 49 1.96 12.65 4.86
N LYS A 50 1.22 13.39 5.69
CA LYS A 50 0.92 12.94 7.06
C LYS A 50 -0.06 11.77 7.00
N LEU A 51 0.28 10.69 7.68
CA LEU A 51 -0.59 9.53 7.85
C LEU A 51 -1.39 9.65 9.16
N PHE A 52 -2.59 9.08 9.17
CA PHE A 52 -3.52 9.16 10.29
C PHE A 52 -3.87 7.75 10.80
N GLU A 53 -2.86 7.07 11.33
CA GLU A 53 -2.94 5.68 11.80
C GLU A 53 -3.95 5.48 12.93
N GLY A 54 -4.14 6.49 13.80
CA GLY A 54 -5.15 6.43 14.86
C GLY A 54 -6.61 6.50 14.36
N LEU A 55 -6.84 7.02 13.15
CA LEU A 55 -8.17 7.11 12.55
C LEU A 55 -8.45 5.95 11.58
N THR A 56 -7.42 5.51 10.86
CA THR A 56 -7.52 4.54 9.76
C THR A 56 -6.41 3.49 9.82
N PRO A 57 -6.33 2.68 10.91
CA PRO A 57 -5.18 1.83 11.18
C PRO A 57 -4.92 0.80 10.08
N LEU A 58 -5.97 0.13 9.59
CA LEU A 58 -5.84 -0.89 8.54
C LEU A 58 -5.37 -0.29 7.21
N THR A 59 -5.91 0.88 6.83
CA THR A 59 -5.51 1.57 5.59
C THR A 59 -4.06 2.02 5.65
N VAL A 60 -3.64 2.58 6.78
CA VAL A 60 -2.26 3.02 6.97
C VAL A 60 -1.32 1.82 7.03
N ALA A 61 -1.69 0.75 7.73
CA ALA A 61 -0.91 -0.48 7.79
C ALA A 61 -0.67 -1.06 6.39
N ASN A 62 -1.73 -1.22 5.59
CA ASN A 62 -1.63 -1.70 4.21
C ASN A 62 -0.75 -0.77 3.35
N PHE A 63 -0.97 0.55 3.41
CA PHE A 63 -0.17 1.51 2.64
C PHE A 63 1.32 1.44 2.99
N VAL A 64 1.65 1.48 4.28
CA VAL A 64 3.04 1.45 4.76
C VAL A 64 3.69 0.11 4.45
N ALA A 65 2.99 -1.00 4.64
CA ALA A 65 3.53 -2.32 4.37
C ALA A 65 3.86 -2.52 2.88
N LEU A 66 2.95 -2.12 1.98
CA LEU A 66 3.19 -2.13 0.54
C LEU A 66 4.35 -1.21 0.14
N ALA A 67 4.38 0.01 0.69
CA ALA A 67 5.46 0.97 0.41
C ALA A 67 6.84 0.48 0.88
N ARG A 68 6.89 -0.39 1.89
CA ARG A 68 8.13 -0.90 2.49
C ARG A 68 8.46 -2.33 2.08
N GLY A 69 7.67 -2.97 1.22
CA GLY A 69 7.87 -4.37 0.81
C GLY A 69 7.64 -5.40 1.92
N LEU A 70 6.92 -5.03 2.99
CA LEU A 70 6.59 -5.92 4.11
C LEU A 70 5.39 -6.81 3.82
N GLN A 71 4.55 -6.40 2.88
CA GLN A 71 3.36 -7.12 2.46
C GLN A 71 3.57 -7.62 1.02
N PRO A 72 3.40 -8.93 0.77
CA PRO A 72 3.35 -9.48 -0.58
C PRO A 72 2.29 -8.80 -1.44
N TRP A 73 2.58 -8.69 -2.72
CA TRP A 73 1.64 -8.18 -3.71
C TRP A 73 1.71 -9.03 -4.97
N TYR A 74 0.57 -9.13 -5.67
CA TYR A 74 0.49 -9.92 -6.89
C TYR A 74 0.85 -9.06 -8.10
N ASP A 75 1.90 -9.44 -8.80
CA ASP A 75 2.30 -8.83 -10.06
C ASP A 75 1.53 -9.50 -11.20
N ARG A 76 0.67 -8.72 -11.85
CA ARG A 76 -0.19 -9.21 -12.94
C ARG A 76 0.58 -9.43 -14.25
N ASP A 77 1.69 -8.73 -14.43
CA ASP A 77 2.52 -8.86 -15.64
C ASP A 77 3.44 -10.08 -15.53
N LEU A 78 3.92 -10.38 -14.31
CA LEU A 78 4.72 -11.57 -14.03
C LEU A 78 3.88 -12.82 -13.69
N ASP A 79 2.58 -12.65 -13.45
CA ASP A 79 1.66 -13.72 -13.03
C ASP A 79 2.14 -14.45 -11.75
N GLN A 80 2.64 -13.68 -10.76
CA GLN A 80 3.16 -14.24 -9.52
C GLN A 80 3.06 -13.26 -8.34
N TRP A 81 3.12 -13.82 -7.13
CA TRP A 81 3.34 -13.04 -5.92
C TRP A 81 4.79 -12.57 -5.84
N VAL A 82 4.96 -11.32 -5.42
CA VAL A 82 6.23 -10.66 -5.15
C VAL A 82 6.31 -10.36 -3.67
N GLU A 83 7.41 -10.73 -3.03
CA GLU A 83 7.65 -10.54 -1.60
C GLU A 83 8.96 -9.77 -1.39
N GLY A 84 9.00 -8.91 -0.37
CA GLY A 84 10.22 -8.17 -0.01
C GLY A 84 10.54 -6.95 -0.87
N GLU A 85 9.72 -6.66 -1.90
CA GLU A 85 9.93 -5.53 -2.81
C GLU A 85 8.86 -4.43 -2.61
N PRO A 86 9.25 -3.14 -2.55
CA PRO A 86 8.31 -2.01 -2.48
C PRO A 86 7.32 -1.97 -3.65
N TYR A 87 6.03 -1.91 -3.34
CA TYR A 87 4.95 -1.98 -4.34
C TYR A 87 4.82 -0.72 -5.22
N TYR A 88 5.01 0.47 -4.64
CA TYR A 88 4.70 1.73 -5.32
C TYR A 88 5.84 2.23 -6.21
N ASP A 89 7.02 1.63 -6.13
CA ASP A 89 8.18 2.04 -6.90
C ASP A 89 7.93 1.82 -8.40
N GLY A 90 8.16 2.87 -9.20
CA GLY A 90 7.90 2.85 -10.64
C GLY A 90 6.43 3.03 -11.04
N THR A 91 5.49 3.01 -10.10
CA THR A 91 4.07 3.30 -10.40
C THR A 91 3.88 4.75 -10.85
N THR A 92 2.81 5.00 -11.62
CA THR A 92 2.52 6.33 -12.16
C THR A 92 1.23 6.91 -11.60
N PHE A 93 1.10 8.24 -11.61
CA PHE A 93 -0.19 8.91 -11.49
C PHE A 93 -0.93 8.81 -12.83
N HIS A 94 -1.60 7.69 -13.06
CA HIS A 94 -2.24 7.35 -14.33
C HIS A 94 -3.51 8.17 -14.59
N ARG A 95 -4.10 8.79 -13.56
CA ARG A 95 -5.30 9.63 -13.71
C ARG A 95 -5.11 11.00 -13.09
N VAL A 96 -5.28 12.04 -13.89
CA VAL A 96 -5.12 13.44 -13.50
C VAL A 96 -6.34 14.24 -13.95
N ILE A 97 -7.05 14.85 -13.01
CA ILE A 97 -8.21 15.71 -13.27
C ILE A 97 -7.92 17.10 -12.70
N PRO A 98 -7.67 18.12 -13.56
CA PRO A 98 -7.36 19.47 -13.11
C PRO A 98 -8.43 20.05 -12.18
N GLY A 99 -8.00 20.68 -11.08
CA GLY A 99 -8.90 21.24 -10.08
C GLY A 99 -9.64 20.22 -9.21
N PHE A 100 -9.31 18.93 -9.34
CA PHE A 100 -9.94 17.86 -8.57
C PHE A 100 -8.92 16.96 -7.88
N MET A 101 -8.24 16.07 -8.61
CA MET A 101 -7.35 15.08 -8.00
C MET A 101 -6.32 14.47 -8.97
N ILE A 102 -5.32 13.83 -8.38
CA ILE A 102 -4.44 12.85 -9.03
C ILE A 102 -4.62 11.49 -8.35
N GLN A 103 -4.59 10.43 -9.14
CA GLN A 103 -4.71 9.04 -8.69
C GLN A 103 -3.57 8.22 -9.30
N GLY A 104 -2.95 7.39 -8.46
CA GLY A 104 -1.85 6.50 -8.78
C GLY A 104 -1.92 5.21 -7.96
N GLY A 105 -0.79 4.51 -7.82
CA GLY A 105 -0.73 3.28 -7.03
C GLY A 105 -1.26 2.03 -7.75
N ASP A 106 -1.44 2.10 -9.07
CA ASP A 106 -1.65 0.93 -9.93
C ASP A 106 -0.39 0.68 -10.76
N PRO A 107 0.31 -0.46 -10.57
CA PRO A 107 1.45 -0.87 -11.41
C PRO A 107 1.12 -0.98 -12.90
N THR A 108 -0.13 -1.33 -13.23
CA THR A 108 -0.60 -1.47 -14.62
C THR A 108 -1.10 -0.16 -15.23
N ALA A 109 -1.22 0.89 -14.42
CA ALA A 109 -1.63 2.25 -14.83
C ALA A 109 -3.01 2.32 -15.54
N THR A 110 -4.01 1.57 -15.06
CA THR A 110 -5.36 1.45 -15.65
C THR A 110 -6.49 2.12 -14.87
#